data_AF-A0A353Z2X0-F1
#
_entry.id   AF-A0A353Z2X0-F1
#
_cell.length_a   1.000
_cell.length_b   1.000
_cell.length_c   1.000
_cell.angle_alpha   90.00
_cell.angle_beta   90.00
_cell.angle_gamma   90.00
#
_symmetry.space_group_name_H-M   'P 1'
#
loop_
_entity.id
_entity.type
_entity.pdbx_description
1 polymer ?
#
loop_
_entity_poly.entity_id
_entity_poly.type
_entity_poly.pdbx_seq_one_letter_code
_entity_poly.pdbx_strand_id
1 'polypeptide(L)' 'MKYLEFINKYANHPNYKAPTGTDLNAKSWQTEAPLRMLLNNLDAAVAEDPNNLIVYG' A
#
# COMPACT_ATOMS: atom_id res chain seq x y z
N MET A 1 -5.70 -8.44 16.78
CA MET A 1 -4.47 -8.26 15.97
C MET A 1 -4.76 -7.19 14.93
N LYS A 2 -4.02 -6.08 14.91
CA LYS A 2 -4.28 -4.89 14.05
C LYS A 2 -4.10 -5.13 12.54
N TYR A 3 -3.80 -6.36 12.11
CA TYR A 3 -3.51 -6.67 10.70
C TYR A 3 -4.75 -6.58 9.81
N LEU A 4 -5.92 -7.02 10.29
CA LEU A 4 -7.17 -6.92 9.51
C LEU A 4 -7.57 -5.46 9.24
N GLU A 5 -7.39 -4.57 10.23
CA GLU A 5 -7.62 -3.13 10.07
C GLU A 5 -6.68 -2.52 9.03
N PHE A 6 -5.39 -2.90 9.07
CA PHE A 6 -4.40 -2.44 8.11
C PHE A 6 -4.77 -2.87 6.68
N ILE A 7 -5.05 -4.16 6.48
CA ILE A 7 -5.40 -4.70 5.16
C ILE A 7 -6.67 -4.02 4.63
N ASN A 8 -7.72 -3.96 5.44
CA ASN A 8 -8.98 -3.33 5.04
C ASN A 8 -8.81 -1.85 4.66
N LYS A 9 -7.88 -1.14 5.30
CA LYS A 9 -7.65 0.29 5.06
C LYS A 9 -6.73 0.57 3.86
N TYR A 10 -5.66 -0.20 3.69
CA TYR A 10 -4.57 0.16 2.78
C TYR A 10 -4.28 -0.84 1.67
N ALA A 11 -4.69 -2.10 1.81
CA ALA A 11 -4.23 -3.19 0.94
C ALA A 11 -5.35 -4.20 0.59
N ASN A 12 -6.59 -3.74 0.54
CA ASN A 12 -7.74 -4.59 0.24
C ASN A 12 -7.96 -4.65 -1.26
N HIS A 13 -7.43 -5.70 -1.91
CA HIS A 13 -7.48 -5.85 -3.36
C HIS A 13 -8.90 -5.61 -3.93
N PRO A 14 -9.03 -4.80 -4.99
CA PRO A 14 -7.98 -4.09 -5.74
C PRO A 14 -7.69 -2.66 -5.25
N ASN A 15 -8.21 -2.28 -4.09
CA ASN A 15 -8.08 -0.94 -3.54
C ASN A 15 -6.82 -0.84 -2.67
N TYR A 16 -5.80 -0.18 -3.22
CA TYR A 16 -4.54 0.08 -2.53
C TYR A 16 -4.37 1.57 -2.26
N LYS A 17 -3.85 1.90 -1.08
CA LYS A 17 -3.45 3.25 -0.68
C LYS A 17 -2.22 3.19 0.21
N ALA A 18 -1.23 4.03 -0.07
CA ALA A 18 -0.07 4.15 0.80
C ALA A 18 -0.43 4.89 2.12
N PRO A 19 -0.03 4.38 3.29
CA PRO A 19 -0.10 5.11 4.54
C PRO A 19 0.66 6.45 4.46
N THR A 20 0.06 7.52 4.98
CA THR A 20 0.65 8.87 5.04
C THR A 20 0.95 9.27 6.49
N GLY A 21 1.69 10.38 6.67
CA GLY A 21 2.11 10.84 8.00
C GLY A 21 3.29 10.06 8.59
N THR A 22 3.55 10.30 9.87
CA THR A 22 4.76 9.81 10.59
C THR A 22 4.55 8.50 11.34
N ASP A 23 3.32 7.99 11.42
CA ASP A 23 3.02 6.74 12.13
C ASP A 23 3.52 5.52 11.34
N LEU A 24 4.20 4.60 12.04
CA LEU A 24 4.74 3.37 11.45
C LEU A 24 3.72 2.22 11.54
N ASN A 25 3.59 1.46 10.45
CA ASN A 25 2.85 0.19 10.40
C ASN A 25 3.81 -1.02 10.44
N ALA A 26 5.05 -0.82 10.00
CA ALA A 26 6.18 -1.73 10.18
C ALA A 26 7.01 -1.39 11.43
N LYS A 27 8.08 -2.16 11.69
CA LYS A 27 8.92 -1.98 12.90
C LYS A 27 9.98 -0.88 12.77
N SER A 28 10.25 -0.41 11.56
CA SER A 28 11.26 0.63 11.29
C SER A 28 10.96 1.34 9.98
N TRP A 29 11.53 2.53 9.78
CA TRP A 29 11.40 3.26 8.51
C TRP A 29 11.97 2.49 7.32
N GLN A 30 13.05 1.73 7.52
CA GLN A 30 13.66 0.90 6.48
C GLN A 30 12.72 -0.21 6.00
N THR A 31 11.78 -0.65 6.84
CA THR A 31 10.76 -1.64 6.47
C THR A 31 9.40 -1.01 6.11
N GLU A 32 9.09 0.18 6.62
CA GLU A 32 7.90 0.95 6.25
C GLU A 32 8.02 1.55 4.85
N ALA A 33 9.19 2.07 4.47
CA ALA A 33 9.43 2.68 3.17
C ALA A 33 9.07 1.75 2.00
N PRO A 34 9.60 0.51 1.90
CA PRO A 34 9.21 -0.40 0.82
C PRO A 34 7.73 -0.80 0.88
N LEU A 35 7.12 -0.91 2.07
CA LEU A 35 5.68 -1.15 2.21
C LEU A 35 4.87 -0.01 1.58
N ARG A 36 5.20 1.25 1.89
CA ARG A 36 4.51 2.42 1.33
C ARG A 36 4.73 2.53 -0.17
N MET A 37 5.95 2.26 -0.66
CA MET A 37 6.25 2.29 -2.10
C MET A 37 5.49 1.22 -2.88
N LEU A 38 5.37 0.00 -2.33
CA LEU A 38 4.57 -1.06 -2.93
C LEU A 38 3.09 -0.64 -3.06
N LEU A 39 2.50 -0.14 -1.97
CA LEU A 39 1.10 0.29 -1.97
C LEU A 39 0.87 1.53 -2.83
N ASN A 40 1.85 2.42 -2.95
CA ASN A 40 1.79 3.58 -3.84
C ASN A 40 1.80 3.15 -5.31
N ASN A 41 2.63 2.18 -5.68
CA ASN A 41 2.65 1.67 -7.06
C ASN A 41 1.30 1.08 -7.48
N LEU A 42 0.57 0.45 -6.56
CA LEU A 42 -0.72 -0.18 -6.84
C LEU A 42 -1.93 0.74 -6.58
N ASP A 43 -1.71 1.99 -6.18
CA ASP A 43 -2.78 2.97 -6.02
C ASP A 43 -3.47 3.20 -7.37
N ALA A 44 -4.81 3.23 -7.41
CA ALA A 44 -5.57 3.49 -8.63
C ALA A 44 -5.30 4.86 -9.28
N ALA A 45 -4.69 5.80 -8.56
CA ALA A 45 -4.21 7.06 -9.11
C ALA A 45 -2.81 6.97 -9.77
N VAL A 46 -2.11 5.83 -9.62
CA VAL A 46 -0.74 5.59 -10.08
C VAL A 46 -0.68 4.41 -11.07
N ALA A 47 -1.27 3.26 -10.71
CA ALA A 47 -1.32 2.06 -11.54
C ALA A 47 -2.30 2.18 -12.71
N GLU A 48 -1.91 1.66 -13.87
CA GLU A 48 -2.79 1.52 -15.04
C GLU A 48 -3.89 0.47 -14.84
N ASP A 49 -3.58 -0.68 -14.22
CA ASP A 49 -4.55 -1.72 -13.88
C ASP A 49 -4.21 -2.43 -12.55
N PRO A 50 -4.60 -1.85 -11.40
CA PRO A 50 -4.33 -2.43 -10.09
C PRO A 50 -5.11 -3.73 -9.82
N ASN A 51 -6.18 -4.03 -10.59
CA ASN A 51 -6.90 -5.31 -10.47
C ASN A 51 -6.03 -6.48 -10.94
N ASN A 52 -5.20 -6.25 -11.94
CA ASN A 52 -4.26 -7.24 -12.45
C ASN A 52 -2.82 -7.00 -11.96
N LEU A 53 -2.64 -6.10 -10.97
CA LEU A 53 -1.35 -5.73 -10.39
C LEU A 53 -0.36 -5.14 -11.41
N ILE A 54 -0.87 -4.48 -12.44
CA ILE A 54 -0.11 -3.82 -13.51
C ILE A 54 0.05 -2.34 -13.14
N VAL A 55 1.29 -1.87 -13.02
CA VAL A 55 1.59 -0.47 -12.68
C VAL A 55 1.66 0.39 -13.94
N TYR A 56 2.50 0.01 -14.89
CA TYR A 56 2.64 0.63 -16.21
C TYR A 56 3.30 -0.38 -17.15
N GLY A 57 3.17 -0.15 -18.46
CA GLY A 57 3.76 -1.00 -19.50
C GLY A 57 2.83 -1.14 -20.69
#